data_AF-A0A7J7YPH1-F1
#
_entry.id   AF-A0A7J7YPH1-F1
#
_cell.length_a   1.000
_cell.length_b   1.000
_cell.length_c   1.000
_cell.angle_alpha   90.00
_cell.angle_beta   90.00
_cell.angle_gamma   90.00
#
_symmetry.space_group_name_H-M   'P 1'
#
loop_
_entity.id
_entity.type
_entity.pdbx_description
1 polymer ?
#
loop_
_entity_poly.entity_id
_entity_poly.type
_entity_poly.pdbx_seq_one_letter_code
_entity_poly.pdbx_strand_id
1 'polypeptide(L)'
;MAAAATMAAAARELVLRAGASDVEEEEGPLGSGPDLQEPLQLGVLDLTSDEFILDEVDVHIQANLEDELVKEALKTGVDLRHYSKQVELELQQIEQKSIRDYIQESENIASLHNQITACDAVLERMEQMLGAFQSDLSSISSEIRTLQEQSGAMNIRLRNRQAVRGKLGELVDGLVVPTALVTAILEAPVTEPRFLEQLQELDAKAAAVREQEARGTAACADVRGVLDRLRVKAVTKIREFILQKIYSFRKPMTNYQIPQTALLKYRFFYQFLLGNERATAKEIRDEYVETLSKIYLSYYRSYLGRLMKVQYEEVAEKDDLMGVEDTAKKDILS
;
A
#
# COMPACT_ATOMS: atom_id res chain seq x y z
N MET A 1 -12.70 -17.27 1.54
CA MET A 1 -11.93 -17.27 0.27
C MET A 1 -12.76 -17.61 -0.98
N ALA A 2 -13.95 -18.21 -0.87
CA ALA A 2 -14.75 -18.57 -2.06
C ALA A 2 -15.46 -17.39 -2.78
N ALA A 3 -15.78 -16.29 -2.07
CA ALA A 3 -16.53 -15.17 -2.63
C ALA A 3 -15.68 -14.20 -3.49
N ALA A 4 -14.35 -14.23 -3.37
CA ALA A 4 -13.46 -13.38 -4.15
C ALA A 4 -13.16 -13.98 -5.55
N ALA A 5 -13.24 -15.30 -5.68
CA ALA A 5 -12.98 -16.00 -6.94
C ALA A 5 -14.15 -15.88 -7.93
N THR A 6 -15.39 -15.77 -7.44
CA THR A 6 -16.60 -15.65 -8.28
C THR A 6 -16.77 -14.25 -8.90
N MET A 7 -16.35 -13.18 -8.22
CA MET A 7 -16.38 -11.83 -8.80
C MET A 7 -15.32 -11.61 -9.90
N ALA A 8 -14.18 -12.31 -9.83
CA ALA A 8 -13.15 -12.22 -10.87
C ALA A 8 -13.55 -12.95 -12.17
N ALA A 9 -14.42 -13.95 -12.09
CA ALA A 9 -14.95 -14.65 -13.26
C ALA A 9 -16.02 -13.82 -13.99
N ALA A 10 -16.92 -13.15 -13.26
CA ALA A 10 -17.96 -12.29 -13.83
C ALA A 10 -17.39 -11.04 -14.54
N ALA A 11 -16.24 -10.52 -14.08
CA ALA A 11 -15.58 -9.38 -14.71
C ALA A 11 -14.89 -9.73 -16.05
N ARG A 12 -14.55 -11.00 -16.29
CA ARG A 12 -13.94 -11.45 -17.56
C ARG A 12 -14.95 -11.71 -18.67
N GLU A 13 -16.20 -12.02 -18.32
CA GLU A 13 -17.25 -12.29 -19.30
C GLU A 13 -17.87 -11.00 -19.90
N LEU A 14 -17.81 -9.89 -19.15
CA LEU A 14 -18.29 -8.57 -19.59
C LEU A 14 -17.33 -7.84 -20.54
N VAL A 15 -16.05 -8.22 -20.60
CA VAL A 15 -15.04 -7.59 -21.48
C VAL A 15 -15.04 -8.22 -22.88
N LEU A 16 -15.59 -9.42 -23.05
CA LEU A 16 -15.59 -10.14 -24.33
C LEU A 16 -16.82 -9.86 -25.20
N ARG A 17 -17.76 -9.03 -24.74
CA ARG A 17 -19.03 -8.73 -25.43
C ARG A 17 -19.15 -7.30 -25.97
N ALA A 18 -18.11 -6.49 -25.87
CA ALA A 18 -18.12 -5.06 -26.25
C ALA A 18 -17.30 -4.74 -27.53
N GLY A 19 -16.81 -5.74 -28.26
CA GLY A 19 -16.02 -5.55 -29.48
C GLY A 19 -16.73 -6.08 -30.72
N ALA A 20 -17.75 -5.38 -31.19
CA ALA A 20 -18.29 -5.52 -32.55
C ALA A 20 -19.27 -4.37 -32.86
N SER A 21 -18.73 -3.26 -33.36
CA SER A 21 -19.49 -2.29 -34.15
C SER A 21 -18.51 -1.64 -35.13
N ASP A 22 -18.42 -2.24 -36.31
CA ASP A 22 -17.75 -1.68 -37.48
C ASP A 22 -18.51 -0.41 -37.92
N VAL A 23 -17.78 0.70 -37.97
CA VAL A 23 -18.17 1.91 -38.69
C VAL A 23 -17.06 2.13 -39.71
N GLU A 24 -17.31 1.72 -40.95
CA GLU A 24 -16.49 2.09 -42.10
C GLU A 24 -16.96 3.46 -42.59
N GLU A 25 -16.16 4.49 -42.33
CA GLU A 25 -16.15 5.74 -43.10
C GLU A 25 -15.09 5.58 -44.20
N GLU A 26 -15.50 5.52 -45.47
CA GLU A 26 -14.61 5.69 -46.62
C GLU A 26 -14.83 7.09 -47.20
N GLU A 27 -13.83 7.96 -47.03
CA GLU A 27 -13.66 9.15 -47.86
C GLU A 27 -13.17 8.72 -49.26
N GLY A 28 -13.84 9.22 -50.30
CA GLY A 28 -13.41 9.02 -51.68
C GLY A 28 -12.25 9.93 -52.11
N PRO A 29 -11.79 9.78 -53.36
CA PRO A 29 -11.12 10.87 -54.06
C PRO A 29 -11.87 11.29 -55.34
N LEU A 30 -11.80 12.60 -55.60
CA LEU A 30 -12.33 13.31 -56.76
C LEU A 30 -11.68 12.87 -58.09
N GLY A 31 -12.50 12.88 -59.15
CA GLY A 31 -12.11 13.46 -60.45
C GLY A 31 -12.22 12.56 -61.68
N SER A 32 -13.30 12.74 -62.46
CA SER A 32 -13.28 12.99 -63.92
C SER A 32 -14.68 12.89 -64.53
N GLY A 33 -15.15 13.97 -65.17
CA GLY A 33 -16.21 13.89 -66.20
C GLY A 33 -15.64 13.25 -67.48
N PRO A 34 -16.47 12.82 -68.45
CA PRO A 34 -17.35 13.75 -69.17
C PRO A 34 -18.75 13.22 -69.56
N ASP A 35 -19.56 14.16 -70.05
CA ASP A 35 -20.73 14.05 -70.93
C ASP A 35 -21.09 12.68 -71.51
N LEU A 36 -22.39 12.34 -71.46
CA LEU A 36 -23.19 11.91 -72.62
C LEU A 36 -24.67 11.69 -72.22
N GLN A 37 -25.49 12.67 -72.60
CA GLN A 37 -26.91 12.61 -73.01
C GLN A 37 -27.71 11.33 -72.69
N GLU A 38 -28.61 11.42 -71.70
CA GLU A 38 -29.81 10.58 -71.66
C GLU A 38 -30.89 11.21 -72.56
N PRO A 39 -31.45 10.48 -73.54
CA PRO A 39 -32.60 10.98 -74.29
C PRO A 39 -33.87 10.91 -73.43
N LEU A 40 -34.46 12.09 -73.22
CA LEU A 40 -35.82 12.27 -72.72
C LEU A 40 -36.79 11.42 -73.54
N GLN A 41 -37.48 10.51 -72.86
CA GLN A 41 -38.50 9.65 -73.44
C GLN A 41 -39.76 10.47 -73.75
N LEU A 42 -39.79 11.14 -74.91
CA LEU A 42 -41.02 11.70 -75.45
C LEU A 42 -41.91 10.56 -75.93
N GLY A 43 -42.91 10.22 -75.12
CA GLY A 43 -44.10 9.52 -75.58
C GLY A 43 -44.74 10.31 -76.73
N VAL A 44 -45.25 9.58 -77.72
CA VAL A 44 -45.81 10.07 -78.97
C VAL A 44 -46.93 11.10 -78.70
N LEU A 45 -46.57 12.38 -78.68
CA LEU A 45 -47.50 13.49 -78.88
C LEU A 45 -47.64 13.65 -80.40
N ASP A 46 -48.55 12.85 -80.94
CA ASP A 46 -48.98 12.88 -82.32
C ASP A 46 -49.65 14.23 -82.62
N LEU A 47 -48.89 15.17 -83.15
CA LEU A 47 -49.35 16.49 -83.57
C LEU A 47 -49.97 16.47 -84.98
N THR A 48 -50.42 15.31 -85.46
CA THR A 48 -51.00 15.18 -86.82
C THR A 48 -52.50 14.90 -86.86
N SER A 49 -53.19 14.89 -85.72
CA SER A 49 -54.65 14.79 -85.65
C SER A 49 -55.30 16.16 -85.43
N ASP A 50 -55.71 16.79 -86.53
CA ASP A 50 -56.47 18.04 -86.62
C ASP A 50 -57.97 17.84 -86.29
N GLU A 51 -58.29 17.14 -85.18
CA GLU A 51 -59.68 16.87 -84.76
C GLU A 51 -59.94 17.27 -83.29
N PHE A 52 -60.78 18.30 -83.14
CA PHE A 52 -61.59 18.70 -81.97
C PHE A 52 -60.90 19.26 -80.71
N ILE A 53 -60.72 20.60 -80.69
CA ILE A 53 -60.65 21.43 -79.46
C ILE A 53 -61.93 22.29 -79.37
N LEU A 54 -63.11 21.64 -79.35
CA LEU A 54 -64.39 22.33 -79.18
C LEU A 54 -65.18 21.83 -77.96
N ASP A 55 -65.01 20.57 -77.55
CA ASP A 55 -65.75 20.00 -76.42
C ASP A 55 -65.27 20.51 -75.05
N GLU A 56 -64.02 20.99 -74.93
CA GLU A 56 -63.51 21.62 -73.69
C GLU A 56 -64.07 23.04 -73.48
N VAL A 57 -64.51 23.71 -74.56
CA VAL A 57 -64.99 25.09 -74.50
C VAL A 57 -66.30 25.17 -73.71
N ASP A 58 -67.21 24.20 -73.90
CA ASP A 58 -68.49 24.15 -73.20
C ASP A 58 -68.31 23.89 -71.70
N VAL A 59 -67.32 23.09 -71.31
CA VAL A 59 -66.96 22.85 -69.92
C VAL A 59 -66.43 24.12 -69.25
N HIS A 60 -65.58 24.88 -69.94
CA HIS A 60 -65.07 26.16 -69.45
C HIS A 60 -66.15 27.26 -69.39
N ILE A 61 -67.13 27.24 -70.30
CA ILE A 61 -68.29 28.14 -70.24
C ILE A 61 -69.16 27.81 -69.03
N GLN A 62 -69.44 26.52 -68.79
CA GLN A 62 -70.23 26.07 -67.64
C GLN A 62 -69.57 26.48 -66.31
N ALA A 63 -68.26 26.28 -66.18
CA ALA A 63 -67.49 26.64 -64.99
C ALA A 63 -67.45 28.16 -64.73
N ASN A 64 -67.30 28.97 -65.78
CA ASN A 64 -67.34 30.43 -65.66
C ASN A 64 -68.75 30.96 -65.34
N LEU A 65 -69.80 30.25 -65.76
CA LEU A 65 -71.19 30.57 -65.38
C LEU A 65 -71.53 30.20 -63.93
N GLU A 66 -70.69 29.46 -63.23
CA GLU A 66 -70.89 29.11 -61.82
C GLU A 66 -70.29 30.15 -60.85
N ASP A 67 -69.29 30.91 -61.29
CA ASP A 67 -68.60 31.95 -60.51
C ASP A 67 -69.55 33.13 -60.17
N GLU A 68 -69.73 33.41 -58.87
CA GLU A 68 -70.64 34.45 -58.37
C GLU A 68 -70.26 35.85 -58.88
N LEU A 69 -68.97 36.14 -59.04
CA LEU A 69 -68.49 37.42 -59.55
C LEU A 69 -68.86 37.60 -61.02
N VAL A 70 -68.78 36.52 -61.81
CA VAL A 70 -69.14 36.53 -63.24
C VAL A 70 -70.66 36.65 -63.41
N LYS A 71 -71.47 36.04 -62.51
CA LYS A 71 -72.93 36.22 -62.48
C LYS A 71 -73.35 37.65 -62.14
N GLU A 72 -72.69 38.30 -61.18
CA GLU A 72 -72.98 39.70 -60.83
C GLU A 72 -72.56 40.68 -61.95
N ALA A 73 -71.42 40.43 -62.60
CA ALA A 73 -70.96 41.21 -63.75
C ALA A 73 -71.90 41.08 -64.97
N LEU A 74 -72.42 39.88 -65.25
CA LEU A 74 -73.39 39.65 -66.32
C LEU A 74 -74.78 40.24 -66.02
N LYS A 75 -75.24 40.21 -64.76
CA LYS A 75 -76.53 40.79 -64.34
C LYS A 75 -76.55 42.33 -64.39
N THR A 76 -75.40 42.96 -64.16
CA THR A 76 -75.25 44.42 -64.21
C THR A 76 -75.01 44.95 -65.63
N GLY A 77 -74.87 44.06 -66.62
CA GLY A 77 -74.75 44.42 -68.05
C GLY A 77 -73.44 45.12 -68.40
N VAL A 78 -72.42 45.00 -67.55
CA VAL A 78 -71.12 45.64 -67.74
C VAL A 78 -70.24 44.69 -68.57
N ASP A 79 -69.61 45.21 -69.63
CA ASP A 79 -68.73 44.43 -70.50
C ASP A 79 -67.61 43.77 -69.69
N LEU A 80 -67.56 42.43 -69.69
CA LEU A 80 -66.61 41.59 -68.96
C LEU A 80 -65.15 41.95 -69.29
N ARG A 81 -64.89 42.48 -70.49
CA ARG A 81 -63.56 42.96 -70.90
C ARG A 81 -63.17 44.28 -70.22
N HIS A 82 -64.15 45.14 -69.91
CA HIS A 82 -63.92 46.36 -69.16
C HIS A 82 -63.80 46.08 -67.66
N TYR A 83 -64.61 45.14 -67.14
CA TYR A 83 -64.53 44.72 -65.74
C TYR A 83 -63.23 43.96 -65.42
N SER A 84 -62.79 43.02 -66.27
CA SER A 84 -61.48 42.37 -66.14
C SER A 84 -60.33 43.38 -66.17
N LYS A 85 -60.36 44.35 -67.11
CA LYS A 85 -59.39 45.45 -67.12
C LYS A 85 -59.43 46.28 -65.85
N GLN A 86 -60.60 46.53 -65.27
CA GLN A 86 -60.74 47.29 -64.04
C GLN A 86 -60.20 46.50 -62.84
N VAL A 87 -60.54 45.22 -62.73
CA VAL A 87 -60.01 44.32 -61.69
C VAL A 87 -58.50 44.17 -61.81
N GLU A 88 -57.97 44.03 -63.02
CA GLU A 88 -56.52 43.97 -63.27
C GLU A 88 -55.82 45.28 -62.85
N LEU A 89 -56.48 46.43 -63.07
CA LEU A 89 -55.97 47.74 -62.64
C LEU A 89 -56.05 47.90 -61.11
N GLU A 90 -57.12 47.42 -60.47
CA GLU A 90 -57.27 47.40 -59.01
C GLU A 90 -56.27 46.43 -58.37
N LEU A 91 -56.04 45.27 -58.97
CA LEU A 91 -55.04 44.29 -58.54
C LEU A 91 -53.64 44.88 -58.64
N GLN A 92 -53.29 45.49 -59.77
CA GLN A 92 -52.01 46.19 -59.94
C GLN A 92 -51.84 47.34 -58.94
N GLN A 93 -52.91 48.06 -58.61
CA GLN A 93 -52.87 49.11 -57.58
C GLN A 93 -52.68 48.53 -56.18
N ILE A 94 -53.31 47.40 -55.85
CA ILE A 94 -53.14 46.70 -54.58
C ILE A 94 -51.73 46.12 -54.49
N GLU A 95 -51.24 45.46 -55.53
CA GLU A 95 -49.86 44.97 -55.62
C GLU A 95 -48.85 46.11 -55.43
N GLN A 96 -49.04 47.24 -56.12
CA GLN A 96 -48.17 48.40 -55.93
C GLN A 96 -48.27 49.03 -54.52
N LYS A 97 -49.42 48.90 -53.83
CA LYS A 97 -49.57 49.34 -52.44
C LYS A 97 -48.88 48.36 -51.49
N SER A 98 -49.13 47.06 -51.64
CA SER A 98 -48.50 46.01 -50.83
C SER A 98 -46.98 45.97 -51.00
N ILE A 99 -46.46 46.17 -52.22
CA ILE A 99 -45.03 46.30 -52.48
C ILE A 99 -44.48 47.56 -51.79
N ARG A 100 -45.21 48.68 -51.83
CA ARG A 100 -44.81 49.90 -51.10
C ARG A 100 -44.78 49.70 -49.59
N ASP A 101 -45.79 49.05 -49.04
CA ASP A 101 -45.87 48.72 -47.61
C ASP A 101 -44.74 47.77 -47.21
N TYR A 102 -44.43 46.76 -48.04
CA TYR A 102 -43.29 45.87 -47.82
C TYR A 102 -41.95 46.59 -47.92
N ILE A 103 -41.77 47.50 -48.88
CA ILE A 103 -40.55 48.28 -49.02
C ILE A 103 -40.37 49.20 -47.81
N GLN A 104 -41.46 49.83 -47.36
CA GLN A 104 -41.46 50.71 -46.19
C GLN A 104 -41.14 49.93 -44.89
N GLU A 105 -41.73 48.75 -44.70
CA GLU A 105 -41.47 47.92 -43.53
C GLU A 105 -40.16 47.12 -43.65
N SER A 106 -39.58 47.00 -44.85
CA SER A 106 -38.33 46.25 -45.08
C SER A 106 -37.16 46.84 -44.28
N GLU A 107 -37.14 48.15 -44.06
CA GLU A 107 -36.09 48.80 -43.27
C GLU A 107 -36.20 48.43 -41.79
N ASN A 108 -37.43 48.35 -41.26
CA ASN A 108 -37.68 47.89 -39.89
C ASN A 108 -37.33 46.41 -39.73
N ILE A 109 -37.76 45.55 -40.68
CA ILE A 109 -37.46 44.11 -40.69
C ILE A 109 -35.94 43.89 -40.81
N ALA A 110 -35.25 44.65 -41.65
CA ALA A 110 -33.80 44.60 -41.77
C ALA A 110 -33.10 45.05 -40.48
N SER A 111 -33.61 46.08 -39.81
CA SER A 111 -33.07 46.52 -38.51
C SER A 111 -33.27 45.45 -37.43
N LEU A 112 -34.43 44.79 -37.39
CA LEU A 112 -34.73 43.73 -36.44
C LEU A 112 -33.85 42.51 -36.71
N HIS A 113 -33.68 42.15 -37.99
CA HIS A 113 -32.80 41.07 -38.41
C HIS A 113 -31.36 41.37 -37.98
N ASN A 114 -30.86 42.59 -38.21
CA ASN A 114 -29.53 43.01 -37.76
C ASN A 114 -29.39 42.93 -36.22
N GLN A 115 -30.43 43.28 -35.46
CA GLN A 115 -30.42 43.15 -34.00
C GLN A 115 -30.44 41.70 -33.55
N ILE A 116 -31.22 40.83 -34.20
CA ILE A 116 -31.24 39.39 -33.92
C ILE A 116 -29.87 38.78 -34.24
N THR A 117 -29.29 39.08 -35.40
CA THR A 117 -27.95 38.63 -35.75
C THR A 117 -26.88 39.14 -34.78
N ALA A 118 -27.03 40.38 -34.28
CA ALA A 118 -26.14 40.90 -33.25
C ALA A 118 -26.29 40.16 -31.91
N CYS A 119 -27.51 39.83 -31.50
CA CYS A 119 -27.78 39.01 -30.32
C CYS A 119 -27.23 37.59 -30.48
N ASP A 120 -27.40 36.96 -31.64
CA ASP A 120 -26.84 35.64 -31.96
C ASP A 120 -25.31 35.66 -31.88
N ALA A 121 -24.66 36.70 -32.43
CA ALA A 121 -23.21 36.87 -32.35
C ALA A 121 -22.70 37.12 -30.90
N VAL A 122 -23.55 37.61 -30.00
CA VAL A 122 -23.24 37.74 -28.57
C VAL A 122 -23.44 36.41 -27.85
N LEU A 123 -24.53 35.68 -28.16
CA LEU A 123 -24.79 34.36 -27.62
C LEU A 123 -23.72 33.34 -28.03
N GLU A 124 -23.31 33.35 -29.29
CA GLU A 124 -22.22 32.51 -29.80
C GLU A 124 -20.90 32.79 -29.06
N ARG A 125 -20.59 34.06 -28.77
CA ARG A 125 -19.43 34.43 -27.95
C ARG A 125 -19.54 33.94 -26.51
N MET A 126 -20.72 34.02 -25.90
CA MET A 126 -20.96 33.48 -24.56
C MET A 126 -20.85 31.95 -24.54
N GLU A 127 -21.36 31.27 -25.57
CA GLU A 127 -21.25 29.82 -25.72
C GLU A 127 -19.79 29.39 -25.87
N GLN A 128 -19.01 30.04 -26.75
CA GLN A 128 -17.58 29.76 -26.88
C GLN A 128 -16.83 29.98 -25.57
N MET A 129 -17.14 31.06 -24.84
CA MET A 129 -16.52 31.33 -23.55
C MET A 129 -16.89 30.26 -22.51
N LEU A 130 -18.16 29.86 -22.43
CA LEU A 130 -18.62 28.80 -21.52
C LEU A 130 -18.06 27.42 -21.90
N GLY A 131 -17.95 27.13 -23.19
CA GLY A 131 -17.33 25.91 -23.71
C GLY A 131 -15.83 25.86 -23.36
N ALA A 132 -15.13 26.97 -23.48
CA ALA A 132 -13.73 27.10 -23.03
C ALA A 132 -13.64 26.87 -21.51
N PHE A 133 -14.48 27.52 -20.70
CA PHE A 133 -14.50 27.31 -19.24
C PHE A 133 -14.83 25.86 -18.86
N GLN A 134 -15.75 25.21 -19.57
CA GLN A 134 -16.08 23.81 -19.35
C GLN A 134 -14.88 22.92 -19.67
N SER A 135 -14.22 23.16 -20.81
CA SER A 135 -13.01 22.44 -21.21
C SER A 135 -11.89 22.60 -20.17
N ASP A 136 -11.65 23.83 -19.72
CA ASP A 136 -10.63 24.13 -18.70
C ASP A 136 -10.95 23.44 -17.37
N LEU A 137 -12.20 23.49 -16.90
CA LEU A 137 -12.64 22.78 -15.70
C LEU A 137 -12.51 21.27 -15.84
N SER A 138 -12.80 20.72 -17.03
CA SER A 138 -12.65 19.30 -17.32
C SER A 138 -11.17 18.89 -17.28
N SER A 139 -10.30 19.68 -17.92
CA SER A 139 -8.84 19.47 -17.90
C SER A 139 -8.31 19.51 -16.47
N ILE A 140 -8.60 20.58 -15.72
CA ILE A 140 -8.18 20.74 -14.33
C ILE A 140 -8.73 19.60 -13.45
N SER A 141 -9.99 19.21 -13.62
CA SER A 141 -10.58 18.10 -12.86
C SER A 141 -9.89 16.77 -13.17
N SER A 142 -9.50 16.55 -14.43
CA SER A 142 -8.73 15.37 -14.83
C SER A 142 -7.32 15.37 -14.23
N GLU A 143 -6.64 16.53 -14.23
CA GLU A 143 -5.33 16.69 -13.60
C GLU A 143 -5.40 16.46 -12.09
N ILE A 144 -6.41 17.02 -11.40
CA ILE A 144 -6.63 16.77 -9.97
C ILE A 144 -6.86 15.28 -9.72
N ARG A 145 -7.65 14.60 -10.55
CA ARG A 145 -7.90 13.17 -10.42
C ARG A 145 -6.62 12.36 -10.60
N THR A 146 -5.82 12.65 -11.62
CA THR A 146 -4.53 11.96 -11.84
C THR A 146 -3.55 12.19 -10.68
N LEU A 147 -3.46 13.42 -10.16
CA LEU A 147 -2.66 13.73 -8.97
C LEU A 147 -3.15 13.00 -7.72
N GLN A 148 -4.46 12.87 -7.53
CA GLN A 148 -5.05 12.12 -6.43
C GLN A 148 -4.73 10.62 -6.54
N GLU A 149 -4.85 10.04 -7.73
CA GLU A 149 -4.49 8.64 -8.00
C GLU A 149 -3.00 8.39 -7.76
N GLN A 150 -2.13 9.28 -8.24
CA GLN A 150 -0.68 9.21 -8.00
C GLN A 150 -0.35 9.32 -6.51
N SER A 151 -1.00 10.25 -5.79
CA SER A 151 -0.84 10.42 -4.35
C SER A 151 -1.28 9.17 -3.57
N GLY A 152 -2.40 8.56 -3.98
CA GLY A 152 -2.89 7.30 -3.43
C GLY A 152 -1.91 6.16 -3.66
N ALA A 153 -1.43 5.98 -4.90
CA ALA A 153 -0.45 4.96 -5.25
C ALA A 153 0.87 5.14 -4.48
N MET A 154 1.34 6.38 -4.33
CA MET A 154 2.55 6.70 -3.56
C MET A 154 2.36 6.37 -2.07
N ASN A 155 1.21 6.66 -1.49
CA ASN A 155 0.90 6.35 -0.10
C ASN A 155 0.89 4.82 0.14
N ILE A 156 0.28 4.05 -0.75
CA ILE A 156 0.30 2.58 -0.69
C ILE A 156 1.74 2.06 -0.75
N ARG A 157 2.56 2.58 -1.68
CA ARG A 157 3.99 2.21 -1.78
C ARG A 157 4.75 2.55 -0.50
N LEU A 158 4.48 3.70 0.12
CA LEU A 158 5.10 4.10 1.38
C LEU A 158 4.72 3.15 2.52
N ARG A 159 3.43 2.84 2.68
CA ARG A 159 2.96 1.89 3.71
C ARG A 159 3.56 0.51 3.53
N ASN A 160 3.61 0.00 2.30
CA ASN A 160 4.24 -1.28 2.00
C ASN A 160 5.73 -1.27 2.37
N ARG A 161 6.45 -0.20 2.02
CA ARG A 161 7.86 -0.03 2.41
C ARG A 161 8.05 0.07 3.92
N GLN A 162 7.18 0.76 4.64
CA GLN A 162 7.24 0.84 6.10
C GLN A 162 6.99 -0.51 6.76
N ALA A 163 5.99 -1.27 6.29
CA ALA A 163 5.70 -2.60 6.79
C ALA A 163 6.86 -3.57 6.56
N VAL A 164 7.47 -3.53 5.36
CA VAL A 164 8.67 -4.32 5.07
C VAL A 164 9.87 -3.86 5.90
N ARG A 165 10.07 -2.56 6.08
CA ARG A 165 11.14 -2.01 6.93
C ARG A 165 10.99 -2.46 8.38
N GLY A 166 9.78 -2.55 8.91
CA GLY A 166 9.55 -3.07 10.27
C GLY A 166 10.00 -4.52 10.40
N LYS A 167 9.49 -5.40 9.51
CA LYS A 167 9.86 -6.83 9.51
C LYS A 167 11.35 -7.05 9.25
N LEU A 168 11.94 -6.29 8.34
CA LEU A 168 13.36 -6.37 8.04
C LEU A 168 14.20 -5.83 9.19
N GLY A 169 13.74 -4.77 9.86
CA GLY A 169 14.37 -4.21 11.05
C GLY A 169 14.45 -5.24 12.17
N GLU A 170 13.32 -5.89 12.51
CA GLU A 170 13.28 -6.96 13.51
C GLU A 170 14.25 -8.11 13.17
N LEU A 171 14.31 -8.51 11.89
CA LEU A 171 15.24 -9.54 11.42
C LEU A 171 16.70 -9.11 11.56
N VAL A 172 17.01 -7.87 11.15
CA VAL A 172 18.37 -7.31 11.19
C VAL A 172 18.81 -7.13 12.64
N ASP A 173 17.96 -6.60 13.51
CA ASP A 173 18.27 -6.40 14.94
C ASP A 173 18.56 -7.74 15.65
N GLY A 174 17.87 -8.81 15.27
CA GLY A 174 18.14 -10.16 15.76
C GLY A 174 19.43 -10.78 15.23
N LEU A 175 19.87 -10.40 14.03
CA LEU A 175 21.05 -10.95 13.37
C LEU A 175 22.33 -10.12 13.63
N VAL A 176 22.20 -8.83 13.94
CA VAL A 176 23.33 -7.92 14.16
C VAL A 176 23.97 -8.19 15.52
N VAL A 177 25.25 -8.55 15.47
CA VAL A 177 26.13 -8.69 16.63
C VAL A 177 26.86 -7.35 16.85
N PRO A 178 26.55 -6.59 17.92
CA PRO A 178 27.15 -5.29 18.15
C PRO A 178 28.63 -5.45 18.47
N THR A 179 29.46 -4.53 17.99
CA THR A 179 30.90 -4.54 18.30
C THR A 179 31.14 -4.38 19.81
N ALA A 180 30.28 -3.64 20.50
CA ALA A 180 30.30 -3.51 21.97
C ALA A 180 30.11 -4.85 22.70
N LEU A 181 29.30 -5.76 22.17
CA LEU A 181 29.10 -7.11 22.70
C LEU A 181 30.38 -7.93 22.55
N VAL A 182 31.02 -7.84 21.39
CA VAL A 182 32.27 -8.54 21.10
C VAL A 182 33.40 -8.06 22.01
N THR A 183 33.59 -6.74 22.13
CA THR A 183 34.65 -6.17 22.98
C THR A 183 34.39 -6.46 24.45
N ALA A 184 33.15 -6.37 24.93
CA ALA A 184 32.82 -6.71 26.31
C ALA A 184 33.12 -8.18 26.64
N ILE A 185 32.77 -9.12 25.77
CA ILE A 185 33.04 -10.55 26.01
C ILE A 185 34.54 -10.83 26.03
N LEU A 186 35.31 -10.21 25.14
CA LEU A 186 36.75 -10.42 25.02
C LEU A 186 37.51 -9.75 26.16
N GLU A 187 37.27 -8.46 26.41
CA GLU A 187 38.13 -7.61 27.24
C GLU A 187 37.61 -7.42 28.67
N ALA A 188 36.28 -7.39 28.88
CA ALA A 188 35.74 -7.08 30.21
C ALA A 188 35.99 -8.24 31.21
N PRO A 189 36.32 -7.94 32.47
CA PRO A 189 36.45 -8.95 33.50
C PRO A 189 35.08 -9.52 33.90
N VAL A 190 35.04 -10.81 34.25
CA VAL A 190 33.81 -11.56 34.58
C VAL A 190 33.10 -11.02 35.85
N THR A 191 33.82 -10.24 36.67
CA THR A 191 33.30 -9.60 37.87
C THR A 191 32.43 -8.37 37.61
N GLU A 192 32.50 -7.75 36.44
CA GLU A 192 31.75 -6.53 36.13
C GLU A 192 30.29 -6.83 35.72
N PRO A 193 29.32 -5.98 36.12
CA PRO A 193 27.92 -6.15 35.75
C PRO A 193 27.70 -6.03 34.23
N ARG A 194 28.51 -5.21 33.56
CA ARG A 194 28.51 -5.08 32.10
C ARG A 194 28.75 -6.41 31.39
N PHE A 195 29.62 -7.27 31.92
CA PHE A 195 29.84 -8.60 31.32
C PHE A 195 28.58 -9.47 31.44
N LEU A 196 27.85 -9.39 32.56
CA LEU A 196 26.62 -10.15 32.77
C LEU A 196 25.50 -9.73 31.80
N GLU A 197 25.29 -8.42 31.65
CA GLU A 197 24.28 -7.86 30.73
C GLU A 197 24.58 -8.28 29.28
N GLN A 198 25.84 -8.15 28.87
CA GLN A 198 26.27 -8.53 27.54
C GLN A 198 26.22 -10.05 27.33
N LEU A 199 26.44 -10.86 28.37
CA LEU A 199 26.25 -12.32 28.30
C LEU A 199 24.77 -12.70 28.11
N GLN A 200 23.84 -11.98 28.74
CA GLN A 200 22.40 -12.16 28.53
C GLN A 200 22.01 -11.79 27.09
N GLU A 201 22.54 -10.69 26.57
CA GLU A 201 22.32 -10.30 25.18
C GLU A 201 22.87 -11.34 24.19
N LEU A 202 24.04 -11.92 24.47
CA LEU A 202 24.62 -12.99 23.66
C LEU A 202 23.70 -14.23 23.63
N ASP A 203 23.16 -14.65 24.78
CA ASP A 203 22.27 -15.82 24.86
C ASP A 203 20.95 -15.57 24.13
N ALA A 204 20.38 -14.38 24.26
CA ALA A 204 19.19 -13.96 23.53
C ALA A 204 19.42 -13.94 22.01
N LYS A 205 20.56 -13.40 21.54
CA LYS A 205 20.93 -13.40 20.13
C LYS A 205 21.21 -14.80 19.59
N ALA A 206 21.86 -15.65 20.38
CA ALA A 206 22.07 -17.04 20.01
C ALA A 206 20.73 -17.80 19.85
N ALA A 207 19.73 -17.51 20.71
CA ALA A 207 18.39 -18.08 20.57
C ALA A 207 17.66 -17.56 19.32
N ALA A 208 17.70 -16.23 19.07
CA ALA A 208 17.08 -15.61 17.91
C ALA A 208 17.66 -16.13 16.59
N VAL A 209 18.99 -16.29 16.49
CA VAL A 209 19.65 -16.84 15.31
C VAL A 209 19.27 -18.31 15.10
N ARG A 210 19.14 -19.12 16.17
CA ARG A 210 18.66 -20.52 16.05
C ARG A 210 17.23 -20.60 15.53
N GLU A 211 16.34 -19.71 15.97
CA GLU A 211 14.97 -19.65 15.45
C GLU A 211 14.94 -19.24 13.97
N GLN A 212 15.75 -18.25 13.59
CA GLN A 212 15.80 -17.75 12.22
C GLN A 212 16.50 -18.73 11.25
N GLU A 213 17.44 -19.52 11.75
CA GLU A 213 18.04 -20.63 11.03
C GLU A 213 17.00 -21.72 10.69
N ALA A 214 16.10 -22.03 11.63
CA ALA A 214 14.98 -22.95 11.36
C ALA A 214 14.03 -22.45 10.26
N ARG A 215 14.01 -21.14 10.01
CA ARG A 215 13.26 -20.50 8.90
C ARG A 215 14.04 -20.48 7.58
N GLY A 216 15.27 -21.01 7.53
CA GLY A 216 16.05 -21.19 6.29
C GLY A 216 16.79 -19.95 5.79
N THR A 217 17.15 -19.01 6.66
CA THR A 217 17.84 -17.77 6.26
C THR A 217 19.35 -18.01 6.07
N ALA A 218 19.88 -17.77 4.87
CA ALA A 218 21.30 -18.02 4.55
C ALA A 218 22.28 -17.18 5.38
N ALA A 219 21.95 -15.91 5.66
CA ALA A 219 22.80 -15.00 6.44
C ALA A 219 23.00 -15.43 7.90
N CYS A 220 22.18 -16.36 8.41
CA CYS A 220 22.36 -16.93 9.74
C CYS A 220 23.64 -17.77 9.85
N ALA A 221 24.11 -18.38 8.76
CA ALA A 221 25.32 -19.21 8.78
C ALA A 221 26.58 -18.39 9.13
N ASP A 222 26.71 -17.20 8.55
CA ASP A 222 27.86 -16.31 8.77
C ASP A 222 27.89 -15.79 10.21
N VAL A 223 26.73 -15.36 10.71
CA VAL A 223 26.61 -14.84 12.09
C VAL A 223 26.75 -15.95 13.12
N ARG A 224 26.25 -17.15 12.84
CA ARG A 224 26.40 -18.31 13.72
C ARG A 224 27.86 -18.62 13.99
N GLY A 225 28.72 -18.58 12.97
CA GLY A 225 30.15 -18.79 13.15
C GLY A 225 30.80 -17.80 14.14
N VAL A 226 30.39 -16.53 14.09
CA VAL A 226 30.89 -15.49 15.02
C VAL A 226 30.33 -15.71 16.43
N LEU A 227 29.02 -15.97 16.56
CA LEU A 227 28.37 -16.23 17.84
C LEU A 227 28.92 -17.48 18.54
N ASP A 228 29.18 -18.55 17.79
CA ASP A 228 29.78 -19.77 18.34
C ASP A 228 31.18 -19.52 18.89
N ARG A 229 32.00 -18.69 18.21
CA ARG A 229 33.33 -18.29 18.71
C ARG A 229 33.24 -17.43 19.97
N LEU A 230 32.31 -16.47 20.01
CA LEU A 230 32.05 -15.63 21.19
C LEU A 230 31.57 -16.48 22.37
N ARG A 231 30.68 -17.44 22.10
CA ARG A 231 30.17 -18.39 23.10
C ARG A 231 31.30 -19.21 23.69
N VAL A 232 32.17 -19.81 22.86
CA VAL A 232 33.32 -20.58 23.36
C VAL A 232 34.20 -19.70 24.25
N LYS A 233 34.53 -18.48 23.83
CA LYS A 233 35.32 -17.54 24.64
C LYS A 233 34.64 -17.18 25.98
N ALA A 234 33.35 -16.89 25.96
CA ALA A 234 32.57 -16.60 27.17
C ALA A 234 32.58 -17.80 28.12
N VAL A 235 32.34 -19.01 27.62
CA VAL A 235 32.36 -20.25 28.42
C VAL A 235 33.73 -20.49 29.04
N THR A 236 34.83 -20.30 28.30
CA THR A 236 36.19 -20.46 28.84
C THR A 236 36.45 -19.48 29.98
N LYS A 237 36.12 -18.19 29.81
CA LYS A 237 36.31 -17.17 30.86
C LYS A 237 35.47 -17.45 32.10
N ILE A 238 34.21 -17.84 31.92
CA ILE A 238 33.32 -18.19 33.03
C ILE A 238 33.85 -19.43 33.76
N ARG A 239 34.28 -20.46 33.04
CA ARG A 239 34.86 -21.68 33.61
C ARG A 239 36.09 -21.35 34.46
N GLU A 240 37.04 -20.59 33.92
CA GLU A 240 38.24 -20.17 34.66
C GLU A 240 37.88 -19.41 35.93
N PHE A 241 36.95 -18.45 35.84
CA PHE A 241 36.51 -17.67 37.00
C PHE A 241 35.87 -18.55 38.09
N ILE A 242 34.94 -19.44 37.72
CA ILE A 242 34.26 -20.30 38.69
C ILE A 242 35.25 -21.30 39.30
N LEU A 243 36.12 -21.92 38.51
CA LEU A 243 37.14 -22.84 39.03
C LEU A 243 38.12 -22.12 39.97
N GLN A 244 38.55 -20.89 39.66
CA GLN A 244 39.36 -20.09 40.58
C GLN A 244 38.65 -19.84 41.91
N LYS A 245 37.34 -19.55 41.90
CA LYS A 245 36.55 -19.43 43.13
C LYS A 245 36.43 -20.76 43.86
N ILE A 246 36.26 -21.87 43.16
CA ILE A 246 36.22 -23.21 43.77
C ILE A 246 37.56 -23.55 44.43
N TYR A 247 38.67 -23.30 43.75
CA TYR A 247 40.01 -23.52 44.33
C TYR A 247 40.31 -22.62 45.52
N SER A 248 39.70 -21.43 45.60
CA SER A 248 39.83 -20.57 46.78
C SER A 248 39.26 -21.20 48.07
N PHE A 249 38.32 -22.14 47.97
CA PHE A 249 37.82 -22.91 49.13
C PHE A 249 38.88 -23.81 49.77
N ARG A 250 39.92 -24.21 49.01
CA ARG A 250 40.98 -25.09 49.52
C ARG A 250 41.93 -24.37 50.50
N LYS A 251 41.84 -23.05 50.63
CA LYS A 251 42.70 -22.27 51.54
C LYS A 251 42.35 -22.59 53.01
N PRO A 252 43.32 -23.08 53.81
CA PRO A 252 43.08 -23.43 55.20
C PRO A 252 42.59 -22.22 56.02
N MET A 253 41.78 -22.47 57.04
CA MET A 253 41.18 -21.46 57.95
C MET A 253 40.19 -20.48 57.32
N THR A 254 39.73 -20.69 56.08
CA THR A 254 38.68 -19.85 55.47
C THR A 254 37.29 -20.32 55.91
N ASN A 255 36.42 -19.41 56.36
CA ASN A 255 35.00 -19.73 56.52
C ASN A 255 34.39 -19.97 55.14
N TYR A 256 34.20 -21.25 54.76
CA TYR A 256 33.71 -21.65 53.44
C TYR A 256 32.29 -21.13 53.12
N GLN A 257 31.51 -20.71 54.11
CA GLN A 257 30.17 -20.13 53.91
C GLN A 257 30.23 -18.76 53.19
N ILE A 258 31.29 -17.98 53.42
CA ILE A 258 31.46 -16.65 52.83
C ILE A 258 31.64 -16.75 51.29
N PRO A 259 32.60 -17.54 50.75
CA PRO A 259 32.71 -17.73 49.32
C PRO A 259 31.54 -18.51 48.69
N GLN A 260 30.82 -19.38 49.44
CA GLN A 260 29.58 -19.99 48.95
C GLN A 260 28.48 -18.94 48.70
N THR A 261 28.29 -18.02 49.65
CA THR A 261 27.34 -16.91 49.49
C THR A 261 27.71 -16.00 48.33
N ALA A 262 29.01 -15.77 48.12
CA ALA A 262 29.50 -15.00 46.97
C ALA A 262 29.22 -15.68 45.63
N LEU A 263 29.30 -17.01 45.55
CA LEU A 263 28.99 -17.80 44.33
C LEU A 263 27.51 -17.72 43.94
N LEU A 264 26.59 -17.55 44.89
CA LEU A 264 25.16 -17.41 44.59
C LEU A 264 24.85 -16.18 43.72
N LYS A 265 25.65 -15.11 43.83
CA LYS A 265 25.52 -13.91 42.99
C LYS A 265 25.75 -14.21 41.49
N TYR A 266 26.47 -15.29 41.20
CA TYR A 266 26.84 -15.71 39.86
C TYR A 266 25.99 -16.87 39.32
N ARG A 267 24.78 -17.09 39.88
CA ARG A 267 23.85 -18.15 39.45
C ARG A 267 23.62 -18.18 37.94
N PHE A 268 23.52 -17.00 37.31
CA PHE A 268 23.28 -16.89 35.87
C PHE A 268 24.39 -17.53 35.04
N PHE A 269 25.65 -17.47 35.48
CA PHE A 269 26.76 -18.11 34.75
C PHE A 269 26.57 -19.62 34.65
N TYR A 270 26.12 -20.28 35.72
CA TYR A 270 25.84 -21.70 35.69
C TYR A 270 24.63 -22.03 34.80
N GLN A 271 23.59 -21.18 34.82
CA GLN A 271 22.43 -21.31 33.93
C GLN A 271 22.84 -21.18 32.45
N PHE A 272 23.69 -20.20 32.13
CA PHE A 272 24.23 -19.98 30.78
C PHE A 272 25.05 -21.20 30.32
N LEU A 273 25.89 -21.75 31.19
CA LEU A 273 26.66 -22.97 30.88
C LEU A 273 25.76 -24.17 30.61
N LEU A 274 24.69 -24.37 31.39
CA LEU A 274 23.74 -25.47 31.16
C LEU A 274 23.00 -25.37 29.82
N GLY A 275 22.68 -24.17 29.37
CA GLY A 275 22.00 -23.91 28.10
C GLY A 275 22.89 -24.09 26.87
N ASN A 276 24.19 -23.83 27.01
CA ASN A 276 25.14 -23.81 25.90
C ASN A 276 26.07 -25.02 25.87
N GLU A 277 26.75 -25.34 26.98
CA GLU A 277 27.73 -26.41 27.05
C GLU A 277 27.60 -27.21 28.36
N ARG A 278 26.76 -28.25 28.28
CA ARG A 278 26.45 -29.12 29.43
C ARG A 278 27.66 -29.88 29.98
N ALA A 279 28.68 -30.12 29.16
CA ALA A 279 29.91 -30.78 29.59
C ALA A 279 30.67 -29.94 30.62
N THR A 280 30.93 -28.67 30.28
CA THR A 280 31.59 -27.71 31.18
C THR A 280 30.80 -27.48 32.47
N ALA A 281 29.46 -27.44 32.39
CA ALA A 281 28.61 -27.33 33.58
C ALA A 281 28.71 -28.55 34.52
N LYS A 282 28.86 -29.76 33.97
CA LYS A 282 29.06 -30.98 34.77
C LYS A 282 30.44 -30.98 35.42
N GLU A 283 31.48 -30.63 34.67
CA GLU A 283 32.85 -30.53 35.20
C GLU A 283 32.91 -29.60 36.42
N ILE A 284 32.38 -28.38 36.31
CA ILE A 284 32.37 -27.41 37.41
C ILE A 284 31.61 -27.94 38.63
N ARG A 285 30.48 -28.62 38.41
CA ARG A 285 29.70 -29.22 39.50
C ARG A 285 30.48 -30.33 40.19
N ASP A 286 31.10 -31.21 39.42
CA ASP A 286 31.81 -32.37 39.96
C ASP A 286 33.06 -31.90 40.74
N GLU A 287 33.79 -30.91 40.24
CA GLU A 287 34.92 -30.28 40.96
C GLU A 287 34.46 -29.57 42.26
N TYR A 288 33.30 -28.89 42.22
CA TYR A 288 32.72 -28.28 43.43
C TYR A 288 32.33 -29.33 44.48
N VAL A 289 31.68 -30.42 44.05
CA VAL A 289 31.31 -31.53 44.94
C VAL A 289 32.56 -32.17 45.53
N GLU A 290 33.56 -32.50 44.72
CA GLU A 290 34.80 -33.14 45.19
C GLU A 290 35.55 -32.26 46.19
N THR A 291 35.70 -30.96 45.90
CA THR A 291 36.37 -30.02 46.81
C THR A 291 35.63 -29.87 48.13
N LEU A 292 34.31 -29.69 48.10
CA LEU A 292 33.52 -29.61 49.34
C LEU A 292 33.53 -30.91 50.11
N SER A 293 33.41 -32.07 49.46
CA SER A 293 33.48 -33.37 50.12
C SER A 293 34.80 -33.54 50.89
N LYS A 294 35.93 -33.15 50.29
CA LYS A 294 37.25 -33.18 50.95
C LYS A 294 37.30 -32.22 52.14
N ILE A 295 36.77 -31.02 52.00
CA ILE A 295 36.71 -30.00 53.06
C ILE A 295 35.86 -30.48 54.25
N TYR A 296 34.63 -30.94 53.98
CA TYR A 296 33.74 -31.49 55.01
C TYR A 296 34.37 -32.68 55.72
N LEU A 297 34.96 -33.63 54.98
CA LEU A 297 35.66 -34.77 55.57
C LEU A 297 36.80 -34.33 56.50
N SER A 298 37.59 -33.34 56.09
CA SER A 298 38.67 -32.78 56.91
C SER A 298 38.15 -32.13 58.20
N TYR A 299 37.05 -31.37 58.12
CA TYR A 299 36.42 -30.77 59.29
C TYR A 299 35.83 -31.82 60.23
N TYR A 300 35.11 -32.82 59.71
CA TYR A 300 34.57 -33.90 60.53
C TYR A 300 35.67 -34.73 61.19
N ARG A 301 36.76 -35.04 60.49
CA ARG A 301 37.93 -35.72 61.09
C ARG A 301 38.58 -34.88 62.18
N SER A 302 38.76 -33.58 61.95
CA SER A 302 39.32 -32.66 62.94
C SER A 302 38.41 -32.52 64.17
N TYR A 303 37.10 -32.43 63.95
CA TYR A 303 36.10 -32.38 65.01
C TYR A 303 36.07 -33.67 65.82
N LEU A 304 36.06 -34.83 65.15
CA LEU A 304 36.14 -36.14 65.79
C LEU A 304 37.44 -36.29 66.61
N GLY A 305 38.58 -35.85 66.07
CA GLY A 305 39.85 -35.86 66.79
C GLY A 305 39.86 -34.96 68.02
N ARG A 306 39.20 -33.80 67.97
CA ARG A 306 39.01 -32.94 69.15
C ARG A 306 38.07 -33.58 70.17
N LEU A 307 36.97 -34.19 69.73
CA LEU A 307 36.02 -34.87 70.60
C LEU A 307 36.67 -36.06 71.32
N MET A 308 37.48 -36.85 70.60
CA MET A 308 38.26 -37.94 71.19
C MET A 308 39.24 -37.41 72.24
N LYS A 309 39.96 -36.31 71.97
CA LYS A 309 40.87 -35.69 72.96
C LYS A 309 40.15 -35.27 74.25
N VAL A 310 38.98 -34.65 74.12
CA VAL A 310 38.14 -34.28 75.29
C VAL A 310 37.69 -35.54 76.05
N GLN A 311 37.33 -36.62 75.35
CA GLN A 311 37.02 -37.89 76.03
C GLN A 311 38.22 -38.48 76.78
N TYR A 312 39.45 -38.34 76.28
CA TYR A 312 40.65 -38.80 76.99
C TYR A 312 41.01 -37.93 78.19
N GLU A 313 40.70 -36.63 78.16
CA GLU A 313 40.84 -35.74 79.33
C GLU A 313 39.81 -36.05 80.44
N GLU A 314 38.66 -36.63 80.10
CA GLU A 314 37.63 -37.04 81.08
C GLU A 314 37.85 -38.45 81.67
N VAL A 315 38.79 -39.24 81.16
CA VAL A 315 39.15 -40.53 81.75
C VAL A 315 40.17 -40.28 82.87
N ALA A 316 39.70 -40.29 84.12
CA ALA A 316 40.55 -40.16 85.30
C ALA A 316 41.65 -41.24 85.30
N GLU A 317 42.90 -40.85 85.05
CA GLU A 317 44.07 -41.70 85.27
C GLU A 317 44.38 -41.79 86.77
N LYS A 318 45.15 -42.82 87.17
CA LYS A 318 45.48 -43.11 88.58
C LYS A 318 46.14 -41.93 89.31
N ASP A 319 46.75 -41.01 88.57
CA ASP A 319 47.37 -39.78 89.08
C ASP A 319 46.36 -38.67 89.41
N ASP A 320 45.13 -38.71 88.88
CA ASP A 320 44.05 -37.77 89.22
C ASP A 320 43.43 -38.09 90.60
N LEU A 321 43.63 -39.32 91.09
CA LEU A 321 43.26 -39.75 92.44
C LEU A 321 44.28 -39.32 93.51
N MET A 322 45.52 -39.05 93.07
CA MET A 322 46.61 -38.59 93.92
C MET A 322 46.75 -37.10 93.67
N GLY A 323 46.01 -36.26 94.41
CA GLY A 323 46.07 -34.80 94.28
C GLY A 323 47.49 -34.26 94.45
N VAL A 324 48.25 -34.24 93.36
CA VAL A 324 49.57 -33.64 93.24
C VAL A 324 49.34 -32.28 92.59
N GLU A 325 49.69 -31.23 93.32
CA GLU A 325 49.58 -29.86 92.84
C GLU A 325 50.44 -29.68 91.57
N ASP A 326 49.78 -29.28 90.47
CA ASP A 326 50.41 -28.87 89.22
C ASP A 326 51.35 -27.68 89.47
N THR A 327 52.63 -27.96 89.68
CA THR A 327 53.71 -26.96 89.67
C THR A 327 54.44 -26.97 88.33
N ALA A 328 53.69 -26.79 87.24
CA ALA A 328 54.28 -26.51 85.94
C ALA A 328 53.58 -25.31 85.30
N LYS A 329 54.34 -24.23 85.18
CA LYS A 329 53.93 -22.96 84.60
C LYS A 329 53.37 -23.18 83.18
N LYS A 330 52.12 -22.75 83.00
CA LYS A 330 51.48 -22.51 81.69
C LYS A 330 52.33 -21.54 80.87
N ASP A 331 53.13 -22.06 79.92
CA ASP A 331 53.53 -21.27 78.76
C ASP A 331 52.39 -21.32 77.74
N ILE A 332 51.50 -20.34 77.89
CA ILE A 332 50.54 -19.94 76.86
C ILE A 332 51.38 -19.22 75.81
N LEU A 333 51.68 -19.89 74.67
CA LEU A 333 51.87 -19.35 73.31
C LEU A 333 52.77 -20.28 72.46
N SER A 334 52.17 -21.19 71.67
CA SER A 334 52.57 -21.45 70.27
C SER A 334 51.46 -22.16 69.51
#